data_AF-A0A1T3NRL6-F1
#
_entry.id   AF-A0A1T3NRL6-F1
#
_cell.length_a   1.000
_cell.length_b   1.000
_cell.length_c   1.000
_cell.angle_alpha   90.00
_cell.angle_beta   90.00
_cell.angle_gamma   90.00
#
_symmetry.space_group_name_H-M   'P 1'
#
loop_
_entity.id
_entity.type
_entity.pdbx_description
1 polymer ?
#
loop_
_entity_poly.entity_id
_entity_poly.type
_entity_poly.pdbx_seq_one_letter_code
_entity_poly.pdbx_strand_id
1 'polypeptide(L)'
;MEQWAVIAEGERAHWDYVPFERVGPLRFGMTREGAGVVMREAGFVAEFEAIDRRGPHGQQRGTFRRHRTDPWAPSYDVLAYFVDTIGLACVVVGARSGPQVVMDGIRLIGRPPSDVASELVAYLEQRNMLIQFMPSGDVGSTDLGFFPDAQRGGDTLVSCALFGRPNARALSVWDSIPNDAWDWIRPAAGRNVPAVGHR
;
A
#
# COMPACT_ATOMS: atom_id res chain seq x y z
N MET A 1 13.25 8.48 20.47
CA MET A 1 12.05 8.26 19.64
C MET A 1 11.68 6.79 19.71
N GLU A 2 10.38 6.51 19.75
CA GLU A 2 9.83 5.17 19.97
C GLU A 2 9.90 4.29 18.72
N GLN A 3 10.05 2.99 18.94
CA GLN A 3 10.31 1.98 17.90
C GLN A 3 9.25 1.96 16.79
N TRP A 4 8.04 2.48 17.03
CA TRP A 4 6.90 2.48 16.09
C TRP A 4 6.21 3.85 15.96
N ALA A 5 6.98 4.94 16.01
CA ALA A 5 6.44 6.27 15.82
C ALA A 5 5.66 6.40 14.49
N VAL A 6 4.53 7.08 14.57
CA VAL A 6 3.65 7.42 13.45
C VAL A 6 3.90 8.88 13.12
N ILE A 7 4.13 9.21 11.84
CA ILE A 7 4.23 10.62 11.44
C ILE A 7 2.89 11.31 11.70
N ALA A 8 2.97 12.52 12.27
CA ALA A 8 1.84 13.40 12.44
C ALA A 8 1.15 13.70 11.10
N GLU A 9 -0.18 13.77 11.09
CA GLU A 9 -0.95 13.96 9.86
C GLU A 9 -0.46 15.17 9.02
N GLY A 10 -0.17 16.31 9.65
CA GLY A 10 0.27 17.52 8.95
C GLY A 10 1.66 17.44 8.31
N GLU A 11 2.43 16.40 8.64
CA GLU A 11 3.74 16.13 8.03
C GLU A 11 3.66 15.10 6.89
N ARG A 12 2.49 14.47 6.69
CA ARG A 12 2.28 13.52 5.60
C ARG A 12 2.07 14.27 4.29
N ALA A 13 2.56 13.69 3.21
CA ALA A 13 2.10 14.10 1.89
C ALA A 13 0.64 13.70 1.73
N HIS A 14 -0.15 14.58 1.11
CA HIS A 14 -1.57 14.34 0.82
C HIS A 14 -1.73 13.91 -0.63
N TRP A 15 -2.31 12.73 -0.82
CA TRP A 15 -2.52 12.11 -2.12
C TRP A 15 -4.00 11.83 -2.34
N ASP A 16 -4.46 12.06 -3.57
CA ASP A 16 -5.77 11.58 -3.99
C ASP A 16 -5.69 10.14 -4.46
N TYR A 17 -6.77 9.40 -4.29
CA TYR A 17 -6.99 8.11 -4.90
C TYR A 17 -8.14 8.18 -5.89
N VAL A 18 -7.88 7.68 -7.10
CA VAL A 18 -8.93 7.42 -8.10
C VAL A 18 -8.87 5.92 -8.40
N PRO A 19 -9.92 5.15 -8.04
CA PRO A 19 -9.99 3.71 -8.26
C PRO A 19 -9.50 3.29 -9.63
N PHE A 20 -8.61 2.31 -9.65
CA PHE A 20 -8.00 1.72 -10.87
C PHE A 20 -7.20 2.66 -11.78
N GLU A 21 -7.13 3.96 -11.48
CA GLU A 21 -6.39 4.93 -12.29
C GLU A 21 -5.09 5.39 -11.63
N ARG A 22 -5.15 5.90 -10.39
CA ARG A 22 -3.98 6.50 -9.72
C ARG A 22 -4.06 6.47 -8.20
N VAL A 23 -2.89 6.46 -7.57
CA VAL A 23 -2.66 6.69 -6.13
C VAL A 23 -1.62 7.82 -6.02
N GLY A 24 -2.08 9.03 -5.74
CA GLY A 24 -1.24 10.23 -5.77
C GLY A 24 -0.56 10.44 -7.12
N PRO A 25 0.78 10.50 -7.19
CA PRO A 25 1.54 10.64 -8.44
C PRO A 25 1.64 9.32 -9.24
N LEU A 26 1.38 8.18 -8.62
CA LEU A 26 1.53 6.86 -9.25
C LEU A 26 0.27 6.52 -10.06
N ARG A 27 0.44 6.13 -11.33
CA ARG A 27 -0.66 5.74 -12.23
C ARG A 27 -0.56 4.27 -12.60
N PHE A 28 -1.65 3.52 -12.48
CA PHE A 28 -1.67 2.11 -12.86
C PHE A 28 -1.34 1.95 -14.35
N GLY A 29 -0.47 0.98 -14.64
CA GLY A 29 0.06 0.71 -15.97
C GLY A 29 1.32 1.50 -16.35
N MET A 30 1.77 2.44 -15.53
CA MET A 30 3.01 3.18 -15.81
C MET A 30 4.25 2.29 -15.64
N THR A 31 5.35 2.61 -16.34
CA THR A 31 6.62 1.89 -16.20
C THR A 31 7.30 2.20 -14.87
N ARG A 32 8.23 1.34 -14.45
CA ARG A 32 9.06 1.56 -13.25
C ARG A 32 9.89 2.84 -13.36
N GLU A 33 10.40 3.15 -14.56
CA GLU A 33 11.18 4.37 -14.81
C GLU A 33 10.29 5.60 -14.61
N GLY A 34 9.08 5.58 -15.17
CA GLY A 34 8.10 6.65 -14.97
C GLY A 34 7.71 6.82 -13.50
N ALA A 35 7.47 5.71 -12.80
CA ALA A 35 7.20 5.74 -11.36
C ALA A 35 8.37 6.35 -10.57
N GLY A 36 9.61 6.00 -10.91
CA GLY A 36 10.81 6.57 -10.29
C GLY A 36 10.95 8.08 -10.51
N VAL A 37 10.55 8.59 -11.67
CA VAL A 37 10.55 10.04 -11.96
C VAL A 37 9.51 10.76 -11.11
N VAL A 38 8.23 10.36 -11.18
CA VAL A 38 7.14 11.07 -10.47
C VAL A 38 7.29 10.99 -8.96
N MET A 39 7.84 9.88 -8.43
CA MET A 39 8.10 9.74 -7.00
C MET A 39 9.27 10.59 -6.53
N ARG A 40 10.30 10.77 -7.36
CA ARG A 40 11.41 11.70 -7.07
C ARG A 40 10.92 13.14 -7.02
N GLU A 41 10.08 13.55 -7.97
CA GLU A 41 9.46 14.87 -7.98
C GLU A 41 8.57 15.09 -6.75
N ALA A 42 7.91 14.03 -6.27
CA ALA A 42 7.14 14.04 -5.02
C ALA A 42 8.01 14.00 -3.74
N GLY A 43 9.34 13.97 -3.86
CA GLY A 43 10.28 13.99 -2.74
C GLY A 43 10.61 12.63 -2.12
N PHE A 44 10.45 11.55 -2.89
CA PHE A 44 10.80 10.19 -2.47
C PHE A 44 12.06 9.70 -3.18
N VAL A 45 12.86 8.91 -2.48
CA VAL A 45 13.94 8.09 -3.02
C VAL A 45 13.36 6.74 -3.40
N ALA A 46 13.74 6.23 -4.58
CA ALA A 46 13.27 4.98 -5.13
C ALA A 46 14.38 3.95 -5.20
N GLU A 47 14.09 2.72 -4.77
CA GLU A 47 14.92 1.54 -4.97
C GLU A 47 14.09 0.47 -5.66
N PHE A 48 14.68 -0.22 -6.65
CA PHE A 48 13.98 -1.24 -7.42
C PHE A 48 14.71 -2.58 -7.34
N GLU A 49 13.94 -3.66 -7.19
CA GLU A 49 14.46 -5.02 -7.16
C GLU A 49 13.53 -5.98 -7.90
N ALA A 50 14.09 -7.07 -8.42
CA ALA A 50 13.31 -8.13 -9.05
C ALA A 50 12.79 -9.09 -7.98
N ILE A 51 11.48 -9.33 -7.98
CA ILE A 51 10.81 -10.26 -7.06
C ILE A 51 10.83 -11.67 -7.64
N ASP A 52 10.48 -11.80 -8.92
CA ASP A 52 10.46 -13.07 -9.63
C ASP A 52 11.07 -12.90 -11.02
N ARG A 53 12.18 -13.62 -11.25
CA ARG A 53 12.88 -13.71 -12.54
C ARG A 53 12.57 -15.00 -13.30
N ARG A 54 11.85 -15.95 -12.68
CA ARG A 54 11.62 -17.31 -13.18
C ARG A 54 10.19 -17.54 -13.65
N GLY A 55 9.23 -16.72 -13.22
CA GLY A 55 7.89 -16.66 -13.79
C GLY A 55 7.88 -16.19 -15.26
N PRO A 56 6.85 -16.52 -16.05
CA PRO A 56 6.75 -16.15 -17.47
C PRO A 56 6.64 -14.63 -17.69
N HIS A 57 6.40 -13.87 -16.62
CA HIS A 57 6.34 -12.41 -16.61
C HIS A 57 7.18 -11.92 -15.44
N GLY A 58 8.27 -11.20 -15.74
CA GLY A 58 9.12 -10.65 -14.70
C GLY A 58 8.33 -9.71 -13.79
N GLN A 59 8.56 -9.84 -12.49
CA GLN A 59 7.94 -9.02 -11.46
C GLN A 59 9.00 -8.22 -10.73
N GLN A 60 8.70 -6.95 -10.48
CA GLN A 60 9.62 -6.02 -9.83
C GLN A 60 8.92 -5.24 -8.73
N ARG A 61 9.64 -4.96 -7.65
CA ARG A 61 9.22 -4.09 -6.56
C ARG A 61 9.97 -2.78 -6.63
N GLY A 62 9.24 -1.68 -6.49
CA GLY A 62 9.78 -0.37 -6.16
C GLY A 62 9.49 -0.05 -4.71
N THR A 63 10.53 0.26 -3.94
CA THR A 63 10.44 0.76 -2.57
C THR A 63 10.69 2.26 -2.57
N PHE A 64 9.72 3.03 -2.10
CA PHE A 64 9.81 4.48 -2.02
C PHE A 64 9.83 4.97 -0.58
N ARG A 65 10.76 5.89 -0.30
CA ARG A 65 10.99 6.44 1.05
C ARG A 65 11.30 7.93 0.98
N ARG A 66 10.75 8.72 1.89
CA ARG A 66 11.25 10.07 2.17
C ARG A 66 12.57 9.97 2.93
N HIS A 67 13.48 10.91 2.66
CA HIS A 67 14.73 10.99 3.39
C HIS A 67 14.48 11.26 4.87
N ARG A 68 14.99 10.39 5.75
CA ARG A 68 14.89 10.51 7.21
C ARG A 68 16.19 10.09 7.85
N THR A 69 16.49 10.72 8.97
CA THR A 69 17.67 10.41 9.78
C THR A 69 17.36 9.48 10.95
N ASP A 70 16.10 9.08 11.13
CA ASP A 70 15.67 8.20 12.23
C ASP A 70 16.05 6.73 11.96
N PRO A 71 16.85 6.08 12.82
CA PRO A 71 17.19 4.66 12.71
C PRO A 71 15.99 3.71 12.75
N TRP A 72 14.86 4.15 13.33
CA TRP A 72 13.63 3.35 13.44
C TRP A 72 12.60 3.66 12.35
N ALA A 73 12.99 4.46 11.35
CA ALA A 73 12.15 4.76 10.21
C ALA A 73 11.62 3.46 9.57
N PRO A 74 10.35 3.42 9.17
CA PRO A 74 9.80 2.26 8.46
C PRO A 74 10.62 1.93 7.22
N SER A 75 10.69 0.64 6.88
CA SER A 75 11.45 0.16 5.71
C SER A 75 10.89 0.65 4.38
N TYR A 76 9.68 1.22 4.37
CA TYR A 76 9.04 1.84 3.21
C TYR A 76 8.01 2.88 3.65
N ASP A 77 7.77 3.89 2.81
CA ASP A 77 6.59 4.75 2.88
C ASP A 77 5.52 4.26 1.89
N VAL A 78 5.97 3.86 0.70
CA VAL A 78 5.15 3.30 -0.37
C VAL A 78 5.89 2.15 -1.04
N LEU A 79 5.20 1.05 -1.34
CA LEU A 79 5.68 0.00 -2.23
C LEU A 79 4.89 0.06 -3.53
N ALA A 80 5.55 -0.23 -4.65
CA ALA A 80 4.93 -0.37 -5.95
C ALA A 80 5.35 -1.67 -6.61
N TYR A 81 4.38 -2.35 -7.21
CA TYR A 81 4.56 -3.65 -7.81
C TYR A 81 4.32 -3.56 -9.31
N PHE A 82 5.34 -3.96 -10.06
CA PHE A 82 5.36 -3.88 -11.51
C PHE A 82 5.38 -5.29 -12.10
N VAL A 83 4.59 -5.48 -13.16
CA VAL A 83 4.63 -6.66 -14.01
C VAL A 83 5.10 -6.20 -15.38
N ASP A 84 6.16 -6.79 -15.93
CA ASP A 84 6.85 -6.28 -17.14
C ASP A 84 5.91 -5.99 -18.33
N THR A 85 4.82 -6.75 -18.44
CA THR A 85 3.87 -6.67 -19.54
C THR A 85 2.66 -5.76 -19.29
N ILE A 86 2.48 -5.27 -18.06
CA ILE A 86 1.34 -4.43 -17.65
C ILE A 86 1.81 -3.08 -17.12
N GLY A 87 3.02 -2.99 -16.55
CA GLY A 87 3.48 -1.84 -15.78
C GLY A 87 3.04 -1.94 -14.31
N LEU A 88 2.82 -0.79 -13.68
CA LEU A 88 2.39 -0.69 -12.29
C LEU A 88 1.02 -1.37 -12.08
N ALA A 89 1.00 -2.46 -11.33
CA ALA A 89 -0.20 -3.25 -11.06
C ALA A 89 -0.79 -2.98 -9.67
N CYS A 90 0.08 -2.65 -8.70
CA CYS A 90 -0.30 -2.53 -7.30
C CYS A 90 0.56 -1.49 -6.58
N VAL A 91 -0.05 -0.76 -5.65
CA VAL A 91 0.59 0.21 -4.74
C VAL A 91 0.20 -0.12 -3.31
N VAL A 92 1.17 -0.22 -2.41
CA VAL A 92 0.95 -0.37 -0.97
C VAL A 92 1.41 0.89 -0.27
N VAL A 93 0.60 1.43 0.63
CA VAL A 93 0.93 2.64 1.40
C VAL A 93 1.04 2.30 2.88
N GLY A 94 2.20 2.56 3.47
CA GLY A 94 2.51 2.20 4.86
C GLY A 94 1.80 3.09 5.87
N ALA A 95 1.31 2.50 6.97
CA ALA A 95 0.48 3.22 7.94
C ALA A 95 1.26 4.30 8.70
N ARG A 96 2.50 3.99 9.10
CA ARG A 96 3.29 4.84 10.00
C ARG A 96 3.83 6.09 9.30
N SER A 97 4.17 5.96 8.03
CA SER A 97 5.01 6.97 7.38
C SER A 97 4.66 7.28 5.93
N GLY A 98 3.74 6.51 5.35
CA GLY A 98 3.22 6.74 4.02
C GLY A 98 2.39 8.02 3.92
N PRO A 99 2.15 8.49 2.70
CA PRO A 99 1.22 9.58 2.43
C PRO A 99 -0.18 9.29 2.99
N GLN A 100 -0.86 10.35 3.41
CA GLN A 100 -2.31 10.28 3.62
C GLN A 100 -2.98 10.18 2.26
N VAL A 101 -3.79 9.14 2.05
CA VAL A 101 -4.51 8.91 0.79
C VAL A 101 -5.99 9.19 0.99
N VAL A 102 -6.57 10.02 0.13
CA VAL A 102 -7.96 10.47 0.21
C VAL A 102 -8.75 9.98 -1.00
N MET A 103 -9.91 9.38 -0.77
CA MET A 103 -10.87 8.97 -1.80
C MET A 103 -12.23 9.59 -1.48
N ASP A 104 -12.74 10.46 -2.35
CA ASP A 104 -14.06 11.10 -2.17
C ASP A 104 -14.29 11.69 -0.77
N GLY A 105 -13.24 12.29 -0.19
CA GLY A 105 -13.25 12.90 1.14
C GLY A 105 -12.94 11.93 2.30
N ILE A 106 -12.86 10.62 2.05
CA ILE A 106 -12.48 9.61 3.04
C ILE A 106 -10.97 9.52 3.10
N ARG A 107 -10.39 9.78 4.29
CA ARG A 107 -8.97 9.57 4.56
C ARG A 107 -8.73 8.09 4.89
N LEU A 108 -7.83 7.44 4.17
CA LEU A 108 -7.68 5.98 4.16
C LEU A 108 -6.47 5.48 4.97
N ILE A 109 -5.41 6.28 5.12
CA ILE A 109 -4.13 5.86 5.70
C ILE A 109 -3.89 6.58 7.02
N GLY A 110 -3.14 5.99 7.96
CA GLY A 110 -2.70 6.76 9.13
C GLY A 110 -3.80 6.99 10.17
N ARG A 111 -4.94 6.28 10.09
CA ARG A 111 -6.11 6.47 10.96
C ARG A 111 -6.47 5.21 11.73
N PRO A 112 -7.30 5.29 12.79
CA PRO A 112 -7.90 4.09 13.38
C PRO A 112 -8.63 3.28 12.30
N PRO A 113 -8.34 1.97 12.15
CA PRO A 113 -9.01 1.13 11.15
C PRO A 113 -10.53 1.13 11.25
N SER A 114 -11.07 1.25 12.48
CA SER A 114 -12.51 1.35 12.75
C SER A 114 -13.15 2.57 12.10
N ASP A 115 -12.46 3.71 12.08
CA ASP A 115 -12.97 4.96 11.52
C ASP A 115 -13.03 4.85 9.99
N VAL A 116 -11.95 4.31 9.39
CA VAL A 116 -11.87 4.07 7.95
C VAL A 116 -12.95 3.08 7.51
N ALA A 117 -13.14 1.98 8.25
CA ALA A 117 -14.18 1.00 7.96
C ALA A 117 -15.59 1.62 8.04
N SER A 118 -15.87 2.43 9.07
CA SER A 118 -17.17 3.07 9.26
C SER A 118 -17.50 4.04 8.11
N GLU A 119 -16.55 4.89 7.72
CA GLU A 119 -16.73 5.82 6.60
C GLU A 119 -16.86 5.09 5.25
N LEU A 120 -16.08 4.01 5.05
CA LEU A 120 -16.17 3.21 3.84
C LEU A 120 -17.50 2.46 3.73
N VAL A 121 -18.02 1.91 4.82
CA VAL A 121 -19.35 1.29 4.85
C VAL A 121 -20.41 2.30 4.41
N ALA A 122 -20.44 3.48 5.03
CA ALA A 122 -21.40 4.53 4.67
C ALA A 122 -21.28 4.94 3.19
N TYR A 123 -20.05 5.03 2.67
CA TYR A 123 -19.79 5.34 1.27
C TYR A 123 -20.32 4.28 0.31
N LEU A 124 -20.08 3.00 0.61
CA LEU A 124 -20.51 1.87 -0.21
C LEU A 124 -22.04 1.74 -0.20
N GLU A 125 -22.68 1.90 0.97
CA GLU A 125 -24.14 1.89 1.10
C GLU A 125 -24.79 3.00 0.28
N GLN A 126 -24.29 4.23 0.39
CA GLN A 126 -24.82 5.37 -0.38
C GLN A 126 -24.75 5.18 -1.90
N ARG A 127 -23.78 4.37 -2.37
CA ARG A 127 -23.56 4.08 -3.79
C ARG A 127 -24.14 2.74 -4.23
N ASN A 128 -24.87 2.03 -3.35
CA ASN A 128 -25.38 0.68 -3.57
C ASN A 128 -24.29 -0.31 -4.06
N MET A 129 -23.08 -0.17 -3.51
CA MET A 129 -21.95 -1.06 -3.77
C MET A 129 -21.89 -2.19 -2.74
N LEU A 130 -21.24 -3.30 -3.07
CA LEU A 130 -21.09 -4.43 -2.16
C LEU A 130 -20.10 -4.10 -1.03
N ILE A 131 -20.52 -4.35 0.21
CA ILE A 131 -19.65 -4.36 1.38
C ILE A 131 -18.94 -5.71 1.43
N GLN A 132 -17.61 -5.69 1.48
CA GLN A 132 -16.80 -6.90 1.51
C GLN A 132 -15.90 -6.90 2.74
N PHE A 133 -15.90 -8.02 3.46
CA PHE A 133 -14.94 -8.27 4.53
C PHE A 133 -13.73 -8.98 3.96
N MET A 134 -12.55 -8.39 4.18
CA MET A 134 -11.28 -8.98 3.83
C MET A 134 -10.95 -10.11 4.81
N PRO A 135 -10.06 -11.07 4.46
CA PRO A 135 -9.65 -12.12 5.39
C PRO A 135 -9.04 -11.62 6.71
N SER A 136 -8.52 -10.39 6.74
CA SER A 136 -8.04 -9.71 7.95
C SER A 136 -9.16 -9.23 8.89
N GLY A 137 -10.41 -9.22 8.42
CA GLY A 137 -11.57 -8.67 9.12
C GLY A 137 -11.90 -7.23 8.75
N ASP A 138 -11.03 -6.55 7.98
CA ASP A 138 -11.26 -5.17 7.55
C ASP A 138 -12.31 -5.08 6.42
N VAL A 139 -12.98 -3.94 6.31
CA VAL A 139 -13.92 -3.67 5.21
C VAL A 139 -13.14 -3.13 4.00
N GLY A 140 -13.14 -3.87 2.89
CA GLY A 140 -12.51 -3.45 1.62
C GLY A 140 -13.50 -3.41 0.46
N SER A 141 -13.00 -3.16 -0.75
CA SER A 141 -13.82 -3.23 -1.95
C SER A 141 -12.98 -3.58 -3.18
N THR A 142 -13.26 -4.75 -3.77
CA THR A 142 -12.68 -5.13 -5.07
C THR A 142 -13.10 -4.20 -6.19
N ASP A 143 -14.30 -3.61 -6.09
CA ASP A 143 -14.86 -2.68 -7.08
C ASP A 143 -14.23 -1.29 -7.01
N LEU A 144 -13.53 -1.00 -5.92
CA LEU A 144 -12.67 0.16 -5.80
C LEU A 144 -11.19 -0.18 -5.95
N GLY A 145 -10.82 -1.47 -5.94
CA GLY A 145 -9.42 -1.88 -5.90
C GLY A 145 -8.71 -1.54 -4.58
N PHE A 146 -9.47 -1.45 -3.49
CA PHE A 146 -9.00 -1.03 -2.17
C PHE A 146 -9.02 -2.18 -1.16
N PHE A 147 -7.86 -2.48 -0.59
CA PHE A 147 -7.63 -3.56 0.38
C PHE A 147 -6.98 -2.98 1.64
N PRO A 148 -7.76 -2.66 2.67
CA PRO A 148 -7.21 -2.11 3.90
C PRO A 148 -6.53 -3.17 4.75
N ASP A 149 -5.68 -2.68 5.64
CA ASP A 149 -5.04 -3.43 6.71
C ASP A 149 -4.62 -2.48 7.83
N ALA A 150 -4.02 -2.99 8.90
CA ALA A 150 -3.54 -2.22 10.03
C ALA A 150 -2.09 -2.57 10.41
N GLN A 151 -1.30 -1.55 10.72
CA GLN A 151 0.03 -1.70 11.31
C GLN A 151 0.09 -1.07 12.70
N ARG A 152 0.95 -1.62 13.57
CA ARG A 152 1.16 -1.03 14.89
C ARG A 152 1.87 0.32 14.78
N GLY A 153 1.31 1.31 15.44
CA GLY A 153 1.85 2.66 15.59
C GLY A 153 1.80 3.05 17.06
N GLY A 154 2.94 3.01 17.74
CA GLY A 154 2.97 3.02 19.21
C GLY A 154 2.02 1.95 19.75
N ASP A 155 1.17 2.30 20.72
CA ASP A 155 0.17 1.39 21.31
C ASP A 155 -1.16 1.27 20.55
N THR A 156 -1.23 1.85 19.35
CA THR A 156 -2.44 1.86 18.52
C THR A 156 -2.25 1.06 17.24
N LEU A 157 -3.37 0.65 16.65
CA LEU A 157 -3.40 0.17 15.27
C LEU A 157 -3.76 1.34 14.36
N VAL A 158 -3.06 1.40 13.23
CA VAL A 158 -3.15 2.51 12.28
C VAL A 158 -3.30 1.94 10.88
N SER A 159 -4.20 2.51 10.09
CA SER A 159 -4.58 1.99 8.79
C SER A 159 -3.45 2.13 7.76
N CYS A 160 -3.25 1.06 7.01
CA CYS A 160 -2.54 1.03 5.74
C CYS A 160 -3.49 0.45 4.68
N ALA A 161 -3.07 0.50 3.42
CA ALA A 161 -3.83 -0.14 2.38
C ALA A 161 -2.98 -0.54 1.18
N LEU A 162 -3.50 -1.50 0.45
CA LEU A 162 -3.11 -1.83 -0.90
C LEU A 162 -4.17 -1.36 -1.87
N PHE A 163 -3.69 -0.80 -2.97
CA PHE A 163 -4.47 -0.35 -4.11
C PHE A 163 -4.07 -1.16 -5.33
N GLY A 164 -5.02 -1.86 -5.93
CA GLY A 164 -4.76 -2.75 -7.07
C GLY A 164 -5.68 -2.46 -8.25
N ARG A 165 -5.17 -2.67 -9.46
CA ARG A 165 -5.98 -2.66 -10.68
C ARG A 165 -6.19 -4.10 -11.18
N PRO A 166 -7.45 -4.53 -11.38
CA PRO A 166 -7.72 -5.78 -12.08
C PRO A 166 -7.04 -5.74 -13.45
N ASN A 167 -6.30 -6.79 -13.79
CA ASN A 167 -5.69 -6.90 -15.12
C ASN A 167 -6.33 -8.05 -15.90
N ALA A 168 -6.31 -7.96 -17.24
CA ALA A 168 -6.96 -8.93 -18.12
C ALA A 168 -6.38 -10.35 -18.03
N ARG A 169 -5.28 -10.57 -17.29
CA ARG A 169 -4.66 -11.88 -17.09
C ARG A 169 -5.09 -12.54 -15.78
N ALA A 170 -5.91 -11.87 -14.99
CA ALA A 170 -6.32 -12.26 -13.67
C ALA A 170 -7.85 -12.35 -13.60
N LEU A 171 -8.37 -13.40 -12.97
CA LEU A 171 -9.82 -13.59 -12.82
C LEU A 171 -10.43 -12.57 -11.86
N SER A 172 -9.59 -12.03 -10.97
CA SER A 172 -9.95 -10.98 -10.03
C SER A 172 -8.76 -10.04 -9.75
N VAL A 173 -9.02 -8.92 -9.09
CA VAL A 173 -7.97 -8.05 -8.55
C VAL A 173 -7.05 -8.80 -7.57
N TRP A 174 -7.55 -9.84 -6.88
CA TRP A 174 -6.73 -10.68 -6.00
C TRP A 174 -5.61 -11.40 -6.76
N ASP A 175 -5.93 -11.92 -7.94
CA ASP A 175 -4.97 -12.63 -8.80
C ASP A 175 -4.08 -11.64 -9.59
N SER A 176 -4.40 -10.35 -9.56
CA SER A 176 -3.64 -9.29 -10.24
C SER A 176 -2.46 -8.78 -9.42
N ILE A 177 -2.42 -9.12 -8.13
CA ILE A 177 -1.49 -8.57 -7.15
C ILE A 177 -0.41 -9.60 -6.84
N PRO A 178 0.89 -9.27 -6.96
CA PRO A 178 1.98 -10.18 -6.60
C PRO A 178 1.85 -10.73 -5.19
N ASN A 179 2.18 -12.02 -5.02
CA ASN A 179 2.05 -12.70 -3.72
C ASN A 179 2.81 -11.99 -2.58
N ASP A 180 3.96 -11.38 -2.85
CA ASP A 180 4.70 -10.66 -1.80
C ASP A 180 4.02 -9.35 -1.36
N ALA A 181 3.11 -8.77 -2.16
CA ALA A 181 2.32 -7.63 -1.72
C ALA A 181 1.30 -8.04 -0.64
N TRP A 182 0.75 -9.26 -0.73
CA TRP A 182 -0.15 -9.83 0.28
C TRP A 182 0.56 -10.19 1.57
N ASP A 183 1.84 -10.50 1.48
CA ASP A 183 2.72 -10.80 2.60
C ASP A 183 2.84 -9.62 3.59
N TRP A 184 2.56 -8.40 3.14
CA TRP A 184 2.48 -7.20 3.97
C TRP A 184 1.12 -6.96 4.61
N ILE A 185 0.07 -7.64 4.13
CA ILE A 185 -1.34 -7.47 4.55
C ILE A 185 -1.84 -8.63 5.39
N ARG A 186 -1.20 -9.80 5.29
CA ARG A 186 -1.56 -10.96 6.10
C ARG A 186 -0.96 -10.80 7.50
N PRO A 187 -1.75 -10.98 8.58
CA PRO A 187 -1.17 -11.16 9.90
C PRO A 187 -0.24 -12.37 9.83
N ALA A 188 1.03 -12.14 10.16
CA ALA A 188 2.05 -13.17 10.12
C ALA A 188 1.71 -14.29 11.12
N ALA A 189 1.04 -15.33 10.67
CA ALA A 189 1.24 -16.64 11.25
C ALA A 189 2.68 -17.07 10.90
N GLY A 190 3.64 -16.64 11.73
CA GLY A 190 4.99 -17.22 11.78
C GLY A 190 6.02 -16.71 10.76
N ARG A 191 6.28 -15.40 10.68
CA ARG A 191 7.56 -14.94 10.11
C ARG A 191 8.66 -14.97 11.17
N ASN A 192 9.56 -15.95 11.05
CA ASN A 192 10.85 -15.97 11.71
C ASN A 192 11.56 -14.64 11.44
N VAL A 193 11.80 -13.87 12.51
CA VAL A 193 12.79 -12.81 12.52
C VAL A 193 14.15 -13.47 12.22
N PRO A 194 14.97 -12.98 11.27
CA PRO A 194 16.33 -13.47 11.14
C PRO A 194 17.02 -13.25 12.48
N ALA A 195 17.53 -14.32 13.09
CA ALA A 195 18.30 -14.23 14.31
C ALA A 195 19.39 -13.17 14.12
N VAL A 196 19.35 -12.14 14.97
CA VAL A 196 20.48 -11.22 15.12
C VAL A 196 21.65 -12.08 15.56
N GLY A 197 22.62 -12.25 14.66
CA GLY A 197 23.84 -12.99 14.95
C GLY A 197 24.57 -12.33 16.11
N HIS A 198 24.52 -12.96 17.28
CA HIS A 198 25.45 -12.67 18.34
C HIS A 198 26.83 -13.17 17.90
N ARG A 199 27.77 -12.22 17.75
CA ARG A 199 29.20 -12.49 17.90
C ARG A 199 29.54 -12.42 19.38
#